data_AF-A0A5E6N3Q6-F1
#
_entry.id   AF-A0A5E6N3Q6-F1
#
_cell.length_a   1.000
_cell.length_b   1.000
_cell.length_c   1.000
_cell.angle_alpha   90.00
_cell.angle_beta   90.00
_cell.angle_gamma   90.00
#
_symmetry.space_group_name_H-M   'P 1'
#
loop_
_entity.id
_entity.type
_entity.pdbx_description
1 polymer ?
#
loop_
_entity_poly.entity_id
_entity_poly.type
_entity_poly.pdbx_seq_one_letter_code
_entity_poly.pdbx_strand_id
1 'polypeptide(L)'
;MITSAIQQIVNTDRTELKDFFSEVDKLHKTDEAVTAKIANNPALAKALTDPNLTPTQKQQLATELVSSVMVELGYTQAVDVKLVADSQDNRKGHYGEDNNIYLNDTNLNNTKDLATTLGHETSHAIDNQDPSINTNPQNNASKADNEIYAQNYGDDFSDYVEFASENYGDGSLADTNSNNLGNTPAEIQRNQKLVNNNNQDYAGIDKSKGEDFLLVNQQMNYAREMTECGKNGYKCKNNIRIKYKKLYDKNRQEKLAEIKRELSKPPFLRNKLKLNENLNQRSIY
;
A
#
# COMPACT_ATOMS: atom_id res chain seq x y z
N MET A 1 2.77 -17.71 -7.85
CA MET A 1 1.57 -18.12 -8.63
C MET A 1 0.74 -19.24 -7.99
N ILE A 2 1.00 -20.55 -8.19
CA ILE A 2 0.09 -21.61 -7.66
C ILE A 2 0.02 -21.60 -6.12
N THR A 3 1.17 -21.57 -5.45
CA THR A 3 1.24 -21.49 -3.98
C THR A 3 0.58 -20.22 -3.47
N SER A 4 0.81 -19.10 -4.14
CA SER A 4 0.21 -17.80 -3.87
C SER A 4 -1.33 -17.82 -3.98
N ALA A 5 -1.88 -18.41 -5.05
CA ALA A 5 -3.33 -18.57 -5.19
C ALA A 5 -3.93 -19.45 -4.09
N ILE A 6 -3.24 -20.52 -3.70
CA ILE A 6 -3.62 -21.33 -2.53
C ILE A 6 -3.56 -20.50 -1.25
N GLN A 7 -2.53 -19.66 -1.08
CA GLN A 7 -2.38 -18.77 0.06
C GLN A 7 -3.54 -17.78 0.16
N GLN A 8 -3.97 -17.19 -0.96
CA GLN A 8 -5.14 -16.31 -0.99
C GLN A 8 -6.42 -17.05 -0.56
N ILE A 9 -6.69 -18.22 -1.14
CA ILE A 9 -7.88 -19.03 -0.80
C ILE A 9 -7.87 -19.52 0.65
N VAL A 10 -6.69 -19.82 1.20
CA VAL A 10 -6.58 -20.33 2.56
C VAL A 10 -6.64 -19.19 3.59
N ASN A 11 -6.09 -18.03 3.29
CA ASN A 11 -5.92 -16.96 4.27
C ASN A 11 -7.05 -15.94 4.25
N THR A 12 -7.88 -15.93 3.20
CA THR A 12 -8.95 -14.96 2.98
C THR A 12 -10.29 -15.66 2.76
N ASP A 13 -11.39 -15.00 3.13
CA ASP A 13 -12.75 -15.37 2.71
C ASP A 13 -13.16 -14.67 1.39
N ARG A 14 -12.31 -13.79 0.85
CA ARG A 14 -12.50 -13.10 -0.43
C ARG A 14 -12.48 -14.04 -1.65
N THR A 15 -11.72 -15.12 -1.57
CA THR A 15 -11.52 -16.06 -2.68
C THR A 15 -11.86 -17.48 -2.23
N GLU A 16 -12.65 -18.18 -3.03
CA GLU A 16 -13.03 -19.58 -2.76
C GLU A 16 -12.22 -20.54 -3.64
N LEU A 17 -12.27 -21.84 -3.33
CA LEU A 17 -11.59 -22.86 -4.14
C LEU A 17 -12.00 -22.85 -5.62
N LYS A 18 -13.25 -22.45 -5.91
CA LYS A 18 -13.76 -22.31 -7.29
C LYS A 18 -13.04 -21.19 -8.07
N ASP A 19 -12.47 -20.21 -7.36
CA ASP A 19 -11.78 -19.05 -7.90
C ASP A 19 -10.28 -19.31 -8.10
N PHE A 20 -9.79 -20.52 -7.80
CA PHE A 20 -8.38 -20.88 -7.92
C PHE A 20 -7.76 -20.55 -9.27
N PHE A 21 -8.43 -20.90 -10.38
CA PHE A 21 -7.89 -20.64 -11.71
C PHE A 21 -7.90 -19.16 -12.07
N SER A 22 -8.89 -18.38 -11.61
CA SER A 22 -8.90 -16.93 -11.79
C SER A 22 -7.83 -16.23 -10.96
N GLU A 23 -7.55 -16.72 -9.74
CA GLU A 23 -6.45 -16.21 -8.92
C GLU A 23 -5.09 -16.53 -9.55
N VAL A 24 -4.91 -17.74 -10.09
CA VAL A 24 -3.70 -18.10 -10.83
C VAL A 24 -3.55 -17.23 -12.08
N ASP A 25 -4.61 -17.02 -12.86
CA ASP A 25 -4.59 -16.19 -14.08
C ASP A 25 -4.24 -14.73 -13.77
N LYS A 26 -4.84 -14.16 -12.72
CA LYS A 26 -4.53 -12.80 -12.27
C LYS A 26 -3.06 -12.65 -11.86
N LEU A 27 -2.56 -13.55 -11.02
CA LEU A 27 -1.15 -13.52 -10.61
C LEU A 27 -0.19 -13.73 -11.79
N HIS A 28 -0.57 -14.56 -12.76
CA HIS A 28 0.20 -14.78 -13.97
C HIS A 28 0.29 -13.53 -14.84
N LYS A 29 -0.84 -12.86 -15.09
CA LYS A 29 -0.87 -11.58 -15.80
C LYS A 29 -0.06 -10.50 -15.09
N THR A 30 -0.12 -10.44 -13.76
CA THR A 30 0.71 -9.52 -12.97
C THR A 30 2.20 -9.79 -13.19
N ASP A 31 2.64 -11.05 -13.11
CA ASP A 31 4.04 -11.45 -13.37
C ASP A 31 4.47 -11.13 -14.81
N GLU A 32 3.65 -11.48 -15.80
CA GLU A 32 3.92 -11.18 -17.21
C GLU A 32 4.03 -9.68 -17.47
N ALA A 33 3.12 -8.86 -16.92
CA ALA A 33 3.15 -7.42 -17.06
C ALA A 33 4.42 -6.81 -16.46
N VAL A 34 4.76 -7.18 -15.23
CA VAL A 34 5.96 -6.69 -14.53
C VAL A 34 7.22 -7.12 -15.28
N THR A 35 7.31 -8.40 -15.64
CA THR A 35 8.44 -8.96 -16.37
C THR A 35 8.62 -8.28 -17.71
N ALA A 36 7.56 -8.16 -18.51
CA ALA A 36 7.61 -7.49 -19.80
C ALA A 36 7.99 -6.01 -19.65
N LYS A 37 7.48 -5.33 -18.63
CA LYS A 37 7.77 -3.91 -18.39
C LYS A 37 9.24 -3.68 -18.03
N ILE A 38 9.80 -4.52 -17.17
CA ILE A 38 11.22 -4.44 -16.75
C ILE A 38 12.14 -4.81 -17.92
N ALA A 39 11.89 -5.94 -18.59
CA ALA A 39 12.72 -6.44 -19.69
C ALA A 39 12.80 -5.46 -20.87
N ASN A 40 11.71 -4.74 -21.15
CA ASN A 40 11.64 -3.80 -22.27
C ASN A 40 11.95 -2.35 -21.90
N ASN A 41 12.28 -2.06 -20.64
CA ASN A 41 12.64 -0.70 -20.20
C ASN A 41 13.96 -0.70 -19.40
N PRO A 42 15.11 -0.56 -20.08
CA PRO A 42 16.42 -0.51 -19.42
C PRO A 42 16.55 0.61 -18.37
N ALA A 43 15.86 1.73 -18.55
CA ALA A 43 15.89 2.82 -17.58
C ALA A 43 15.14 2.46 -16.29
N LEU A 44 14.01 1.77 -16.40
CA LEU A 44 13.27 1.25 -15.25
C LEU A 44 14.05 0.12 -14.56
N ALA A 45 14.63 -0.81 -15.33
CA ALA A 45 15.47 -1.89 -14.80
C ALA A 45 16.64 -1.33 -13.96
N LYS A 46 17.36 -0.34 -14.49
CA LYS A 46 18.44 0.34 -13.76
C LYS A 46 17.93 1.10 -12.53
N ALA A 47 16.73 1.67 -12.60
CA ALA A 47 16.18 2.41 -11.47
C ALA A 47 15.87 1.47 -10.28
N LEU A 48 15.43 0.23 -10.53
CA LEU A 48 15.17 -0.76 -9.47
C LEU A 48 16.42 -1.11 -8.64
N THR A 49 17.60 -1.03 -9.24
CA THR A 49 18.89 -1.35 -8.59
C THR A 49 19.59 -0.13 -7.99
N ASP A 50 19.05 1.09 -8.18
CA ASP A 50 19.66 2.33 -7.70
C ASP A 50 19.10 2.77 -6.32
N PRO A 51 19.91 2.76 -5.23
CA PRO A 51 19.46 3.23 -3.92
C PRO A 51 19.33 4.76 -3.83
N ASN A 52 19.73 5.50 -4.87
CA ASN A 52 19.79 6.96 -4.91
C ASN A 52 18.75 7.62 -5.80
N LEU A 53 17.66 6.91 -6.11
CA LEU A 53 16.54 7.49 -6.85
C LEU A 53 15.96 8.71 -6.14
N THR A 54 15.67 9.73 -6.94
CA THR A 54 14.93 10.91 -6.50
C THR A 54 13.43 10.66 -6.39
N PRO A 55 12.68 11.51 -5.65
CA PRO A 55 11.23 11.40 -5.59
C PRO A 55 10.53 11.29 -6.94
N THR A 56 10.92 12.11 -7.92
CA THR A 56 10.38 12.04 -9.28
C THR A 56 10.63 10.66 -9.91
N GLN A 57 11.83 10.12 -9.76
CA GLN A 57 12.20 8.82 -10.35
C GLN A 57 11.47 7.66 -9.68
N LYS A 58 11.35 7.66 -8.34
CA LYS A 58 10.59 6.64 -7.62
C LYS A 58 9.11 6.66 -7.98
N GLN A 59 8.52 7.85 -8.05
CA GLN A 59 7.12 7.99 -8.44
C GLN A 59 6.89 7.50 -9.88
N GLN A 60 7.80 7.82 -10.80
CA GLN A 60 7.72 7.34 -12.17
C GLN A 60 7.87 5.81 -12.24
N LEU A 61 8.87 5.23 -11.56
CA LEU A 61 9.07 3.79 -11.48
C LEU A 61 7.79 3.09 -10.99
N ALA A 62 7.22 3.57 -9.88
CA ALA A 62 6.02 3.00 -9.31
C ALA A 62 4.81 3.14 -10.25
N THR A 63 4.64 4.30 -10.88
CA THR A 63 3.57 4.55 -11.86
C THR A 63 3.67 3.59 -13.04
N GLU A 64 4.88 3.36 -13.55
CA GLU A 64 5.12 2.50 -14.69
C GLU A 64 4.80 1.03 -14.40
N LEU A 65 5.15 0.54 -13.21
CA LEU A 65 4.81 -0.82 -12.77
C LEU A 65 3.29 -0.98 -12.60
N VAL A 66 2.64 -0.10 -11.82
CA VAL A 66 1.19 -0.17 -11.58
C VAL A 66 0.41 -0.09 -12.88
N SER A 67 0.73 0.88 -13.74
CA SER A 67 0.03 1.07 -15.00
C SER A 67 0.12 -0.17 -15.90
N SER A 68 1.29 -0.84 -15.93
CA SER A 68 1.45 -2.07 -16.71
C SER A 68 0.54 -3.20 -16.21
N VAL A 69 0.48 -3.41 -14.89
CA VAL A 69 -0.36 -4.44 -14.28
C VAL A 69 -1.85 -4.15 -14.46
N MET A 70 -2.27 -2.90 -14.22
CA MET A 70 -3.68 -2.51 -14.37
C MET A 70 -4.15 -2.73 -15.80
N VAL A 71 -3.34 -2.37 -16.81
CA VAL A 71 -3.65 -2.57 -18.23
C VAL A 71 -3.72 -4.06 -18.58
N GLU A 72 -2.75 -4.87 -18.13
CA GLU A 72 -2.71 -6.31 -18.43
C GLU A 72 -3.90 -7.07 -17.82
N LEU A 73 -4.35 -6.63 -16.63
CA LEU A 73 -5.55 -7.17 -15.99
C LEU A 73 -6.87 -6.65 -16.60
N GLY A 74 -6.81 -5.70 -17.54
CA GLY A 74 -7.97 -5.18 -18.25
C GLY A 74 -8.70 -4.03 -17.53
N TYR A 75 -8.08 -3.42 -16.52
CA TYR A 75 -8.63 -2.27 -15.81
C TYR A 75 -8.34 -0.97 -16.57
N THR A 76 -9.39 -0.16 -16.79
CA THR A 76 -9.31 1.01 -17.67
C THR A 76 -9.21 2.34 -16.94
N GLN A 77 -9.54 2.39 -15.64
CA GLN A 77 -9.40 3.63 -14.89
C GLN A 77 -7.94 3.78 -14.44
N ALA A 78 -7.34 4.90 -14.84
CA ALA A 78 -5.99 5.24 -14.44
C ALA A 78 -5.90 5.40 -12.92
N VAL A 79 -4.79 4.93 -12.35
CA VAL A 79 -4.47 5.04 -10.92
C VAL A 79 -3.18 5.84 -10.84
N ASP A 80 -3.24 7.04 -10.27
CA ASP A 80 -2.04 7.85 -10.10
C ASP A 80 -1.26 7.39 -8.87
N VAL A 81 0.06 7.30 -9.01
CA VAL A 81 0.96 7.07 -7.87
C VAL A 81 1.59 8.40 -7.45
N LYS A 82 1.54 8.70 -6.16
CA LYS A 82 2.07 9.91 -5.54
C LYS A 82 3.08 9.54 -4.45
N LEU A 83 4.32 9.98 -4.61
CA LEU A 83 5.32 9.82 -3.57
C LEU A 83 5.19 10.95 -2.54
N VAL A 84 4.98 10.58 -1.28
CA VAL A 84 4.90 11.48 -0.14
C VAL A 84 6.10 11.28 0.77
N ALA A 85 6.37 12.26 1.63
CA ALA A 85 7.34 12.15 2.70
C ALA A 85 6.76 12.79 3.95
N ASP A 86 5.99 12.02 4.71
CA ASP A 86 5.37 12.45 5.96
C ASP A 86 5.90 11.63 7.13
N SER A 87 6.81 12.22 7.91
CA SER A 87 7.41 11.57 9.09
C SER A 87 6.46 11.48 10.28
N GLN A 88 5.28 12.11 10.23
CA GLN A 88 4.26 11.97 11.26
C GLN A 88 3.31 10.80 11.00
N ASP A 89 3.37 10.24 9.78
CA ASP A 89 2.58 9.10 9.36
C ASP A 89 3.50 7.88 9.27
N ASN A 90 3.18 6.82 10.00
CA ASN A 90 3.99 5.60 10.03
C ASN A 90 3.62 4.60 8.93
N ARG A 91 2.60 4.89 8.13
CA ARG A 91 2.19 4.02 7.03
C ARG A 91 3.20 4.09 5.89
N LYS A 92 3.44 2.95 5.23
CA LYS A 92 4.29 2.87 4.05
C LYS A 92 3.53 3.24 2.79
N GLY A 93 2.25 2.88 2.72
CA GLY A 93 1.37 3.12 1.60
C GLY A 93 -0.01 3.58 2.05
N HIS A 94 -0.82 4.07 1.10
CA HIS A 94 -2.25 4.24 1.28
C HIS A 94 -2.94 4.43 -0.07
N TYR A 95 -3.93 3.60 -0.35
CA TYR A 95 -4.89 3.81 -1.42
C TYR A 95 -6.00 4.76 -0.94
N GLY A 96 -6.09 5.93 -1.58
CA GLY A 96 -7.01 7.00 -1.23
C GLY A 96 -8.39 6.85 -1.87
N GLU A 97 -9.41 7.45 -1.22
CA GLU A 97 -10.77 7.54 -1.78
C GLU A 97 -10.85 8.37 -3.08
N ASP A 98 -9.78 9.08 -3.42
CA ASP A 98 -9.58 9.82 -4.65
C ASP A 98 -8.92 8.98 -5.76
N ASN A 99 -8.86 7.64 -5.59
CA ASN A 99 -8.33 6.68 -6.56
C ASN A 99 -6.82 6.86 -6.85
N ASN A 100 -6.08 7.37 -5.86
CA ASN A 100 -4.63 7.55 -5.91
C ASN A 100 -3.92 6.60 -4.95
N ILE A 101 -2.76 6.09 -5.35
CA ILE A 101 -1.83 5.37 -4.48
C ILE A 101 -0.83 6.36 -3.92
N TYR A 102 -0.74 6.46 -2.60
CA TYR A 102 0.25 7.26 -1.91
C TYR A 102 1.33 6.37 -1.32
N LEU A 103 2.60 6.61 -1.65
CA LEU A 103 3.76 5.89 -1.11
C LEU A 103 4.57 6.82 -0.22
N ASN A 104 4.74 6.50 1.07
CA ASN A 104 5.50 7.31 2.01
C ASN A 104 6.96 6.92 2.05
N ASP A 105 7.77 7.66 1.30
CA ASP A 105 9.21 7.41 1.13
C ASP A 105 9.97 7.42 2.46
N THR A 106 9.48 8.16 3.46
CA THR A 106 10.06 8.20 4.81
C THR A 106 10.10 6.82 5.48
N ASN A 107 9.19 5.92 5.11
CA ASN A 107 9.00 4.61 5.74
C ASN A 107 9.41 3.43 4.83
N LEU A 108 9.85 3.71 3.60
CA LEU A 108 10.31 2.71 2.65
C LEU A 108 11.82 2.58 2.77
N ASN A 109 12.33 1.41 3.17
CA ASN A 109 13.75 1.29 3.49
C ASN A 109 14.62 0.90 2.29
N ASN A 110 14.02 0.32 1.24
CA ASN A 110 14.70 -0.23 0.07
C ASN A 110 13.71 -0.45 -1.09
N THR A 111 14.19 -0.91 -2.24
CA THR A 111 13.34 -1.12 -3.42
C THR A 111 12.34 -2.26 -3.22
N LYS A 112 12.70 -3.31 -2.47
CA LYS A 112 11.75 -4.40 -2.15
C LYS A 112 10.57 -3.89 -1.32
N ASP A 113 10.84 -3.11 -0.27
CA ASP A 113 9.83 -2.44 0.54
C ASP A 113 8.89 -1.56 -0.32
N LEU A 114 9.44 -0.83 -1.28
CA LEU A 114 8.66 -0.03 -2.23
C LEU A 114 7.76 -0.93 -3.09
N ALA A 115 8.31 -2.00 -3.67
CA ALA A 115 7.55 -2.92 -4.52
C ALA A 115 6.44 -3.64 -3.73
N THR A 116 6.72 -4.12 -2.51
CA THR A 116 5.72 -4.77 -1.65
C THR A 116 4.59 -3.81 -1.30
N THR A 117 4.93 -2.59 -0.90
CA THR A 117 3.95 -1.55 -0.56
C THR A 117 3.12 -1.18 -1.79
N LEU A 118 3.77 -0.98 -2.94
CA LEU A 118 3.10 -0.65 -4.18
C LEU A 118 2.12 -1.75 -4.62
N GLY A 119 2.54 -3.02 -4.54
CA GLY A 119 1.67 -4.16 -4.85
C GLY A 119 0.45 -4.21 -3.92
N HIS A 120 0.64 -3.99 -2.62
CA HIS A 120 -0.46 -3.91 -1.65
C HIS A 120 -1.48 -2.84 -2.05
N GLU A 121 -1.05 -1.60 -2.29
CA GLU A 121 -1.98 -0.53 -2.67
C GLU A 121 -2.57 -0.73 -4.07
N THR A 122 -1.86 -1.42 -4.96
CA THR A 122 -2.38 -1.81 -6.28
C THR A 122 -3.52 -2.81 -6.14
N SER A 123 -3.46 -3.73 -5.17
CA SER A 123 -4.57 -4.63 -4.89
C SER A 123 -5.84 -3.86 -4.52
N HIS A 124 -5.72 -2.81 -3.70
CA HIS A 124 -6.86 -1.94 -3.36
C HIS A 124 -7.41 -1.19 -4.58
N ALA A 125 -6.52 -0.75 -5.46
CA ALA A 125 -6.91 -0.10 -6.71
C ALA A 125 -7.63 -1.06 -7.67
N ILE A 126 -7.18 -2.32 -7.75
CA ILE A 126 -7.86 -3.40 -8.47
C ILE A 126 -9.25 -3.63 -7.90
N ASP A 127 -9.37 -3.72 -6.57
CA ASP A 127 -10.63 -3.99 -5.89
C ASP A 127 -11.67 -2.89 -6.09
N ASN A 128 -11.21 -1.64 -6.13
CA ASN A 128 -12.06 -0.50 -6.41
C ASN A 128 -12.66 -0.53 -7.82
N GLN A 129 -11.99 -1.20 -8.77
CA GLN A 129 -12.43 -1.29 -10.17
C GLN A 129 -13.11 -2.63 -10.50
N ASP A 130 -12.97 -3.64 -9.66
CA ASP A 130 -13.56 -4.96 -9.89
C ASP A 130 -15.03 -4.99 -9.43
N PRO A 131 -16.00 -5.07 -10.36
CA PRO A 131 -17.42 -5.05 -10.01
C PRO A 131 -17.89 -6.34 -9.31
N SER A 132 -17.10 -7.42 -9.37
CA SER A 132 -17.40 -8.67 -8.69
C SER A 132 -17.07 -8.62 -7.19
N ILE A 133 -16.27 -7.64 -6.77
CA ILE A 133 -15.86 -7.46 -5.40
C ILE A 133 -16.83 -6.51 -4.72
N ASN A 134 -17.58 -7.04 -3.75
CA ASN A 134 -18.40 -6.19 -2.90
C ASN A 134 -17.50 -5.51 -1.86
N THR A 135 -16.98 -4.33 -2.21
CA THR A 135 -16.18 -3.49 -1.32
C THR A 135 -16.98 -2.86 -0.17
N ASN A 136 -18.23 -3.27 0.10
CA ASN A 136 -19.10 -2.67 1.11
C ASN A 136 -18.35 -2.46 2.44
N PRO A 137 -17.97 -1.21 2.77
CA PRO A 137 -17.06 -0.90 3.87
C PRO A 137 -17.69 -1.12 5.26
N GLN A 138 -18.94 -1.57 5.32
CA GLN A 138 -19.71 -1.66 6.56
C GLN A 138 -19.47 -2.96 7.35
N ASN A 139 -18.74 -3.94 6.80
CA ASN A 139 -18.32 -5.11 7.56
C ASN A 139 -16.82 -5.06 7.90
N ASN A 140 -16.45 -4.74 9.14
CA ASN A 140 -15.02 -4.73 9.52
C ASN A 140 -14.31 -6.09 9.34
N ALA A 141 -15.05 -7.20 9.16
CA ALA A 141 -14.44 -8.50 8.84
C ALA A 141 -13.97 -8.59 7.37
N SER A 142 -14.66 -7.93 6.42
CA SER A 142 -14.19 -7.88 5.03
C SER A 142 -12.98 -6.97 4.88
N LYS A 143 -12.92 -5.85 5.62
CA LYS A 143 -11.74 -4.97 5.61
C LYS A 143 -10.46 -5.67 6.04
N ALA A 144 -10.50 -6.40 7.16
CA ALA A 144 -9.32 -7.15 7.60
C ALA A 144 -8.94 -8.26 6.62
N ASP A 145 -9.94 -8.86 5.96
CA ASP A 145 -9.75 -9.89 4.94
C ASP A 145 -9.09 -9.34 3.67
N ASN A 146 -9.54 -8.17 3.22
CA ASN A 146 -8.98 -7.43 2.10
C ASN A 146 -7.53 -7.01 2.36
N GLU A 147 -7.22 -6.54 3.58
CA GLU A 147 -5.85 -6.20 3.98
C GLU A 147 -4.88 -7.38 3.88
N ILE A 148 -5.32 -8.58 4.25
CA ILE A 148 -4.50 -9.79 4.13
C ILE A 148 -4.31 -10.15 2.67
N TYR A 149 -5.40 -10.06 1.89
CA TYR A 149 -5.33 -10.30 0.46
C TYR A 149 -4.31 -9.35 -0.19
N ALA A 150 -4.42 -8.06 0.10
CA ALA A 150 -3.55 -7.01 -0.41
C ALA A 150 -2.10 -7.22 0.04
N GLN A 151 -1.86 -7.63 1.29
CA GLN A 151 -0.52 -7.97 1.76
C GLN A 151 0.08 -9.16 0.99
N ASN A 152 -0.66 -10.26 0.86
CA ASN A 152 -0.19 -11.43 0.08
C ASN A 152 0.11 -11.03 -1.37
N TYR A 153 -0.76 -10.21 -1.97
CA TYR A 153 -0.57 -9.71 -3.33
C TYR A 153 0.65 -8.80 -3.42
N GLY A 154 0.89 -7.95 -2.42
CA GLY A 154 2.09 -7.11 -2.32
C GLY A 154 3.38 -7.93 -2.21
N ASP A 155 3.37 -8.99 -1.40
CA ASP A 155 4.52 -9.90 -1.27
C ASP A 155 4.83 -10.57 -2.63
N ASP A 156 3.81 -11.16 -3.28
CA ASP A 156 3.93 -11.75 -4.61
C ASP A 156 4.43 -10.74 -5.64
N PHE A 157 3.85 -9.54 -5.66
CA PHE A 157 4.24 -8.46 -6.57
C PHE A 157 5.72 -8.11 -6.42
N SER A 158 6.20 -8.00 -5.18
CA SER A 158 7.61 -7.72 -4.91
C SER A 158 8.54 -8.83 -5.36
N ASP A 159 8.13 -10.09 -5.20
CA ASP A 159 8.90 -11.25 -5.66
C ASP A 159 8.93 -11.32 -7.20
N TYR A 160 7.84 -10.95 -7.89
CA TYR A 160 7.84 -10.83 -9.35
C TYR A 160 8.75 -9.71 -9.84
N VAL A 161 8.72 -8.53 -9.19
CA VAL A 161 9.63 -7.43 -9.51
C VAL A 161 11.09 -7.82 -9.27
N GLU A 162 11.39 -8.49 -8.15
CA GLU A 162 12.74 -8.98 -7.83
C GLU A 162 13.22 -10.01 -8.85
N PHE A 163 12.42 -11.04 -9.12
CA PHE A 163 12.72 -12.06 -10.13
C PHE A 163 12.96 -11.44 -11.51
N ALA A 164 12.10 -10.53 -11.94
CA ALA A 164 12.23 -9.86 -13.22
C ALA A 164 13.48 -8.97 -13.30
N SER A 165 13.78 -8.22 -12.23
CA SER A 165 14.98 -7.40 -12.14
C SER A 165 16.27 -8.22 -12.23
N GLU A 166 16.32 -9.38 -11.56
CA GLU A 166 17.49 -10.24 -11.54
C GLU A 166 17.72 -10.99 -12.85
N ASN A 167 16.65 -11.44 -13.51
CA ASN A 167 16.75 -12.34 -14.67
C ASN A 167 16.66 -11.60 -16.01
N TYR A 168 15.97 -10.45 -16.05
CA TYR A 168 15.73 -9.70 -17.28
C TYR A 168 16.09 -8.20 -17.15
N GLY A 169 16.36 -7.73 -15.94
CA GLY A 169 16.72 -6.36 -15.63
C GLY A 169 18.23 -6.15 -15.42
N ASP A 170 18.56 -5.23 -14.50
CA ASP A 170 19.93 -4.76 -14.25
C ASP A 170 20.56 -5.42 -13.01
N GLY A 171 19.89 -6.41 -12.40
CA GLY A 171 20.36 -7.14 -11.22
C GLY A 171 19.40 -7.06 -10.02
N SER A 172 19.91 -7.42 -8.84
CA SER A 172 19.11 -7.44 -7.61
C SER A 172 18.63 -6.04 -7.21
N LEU A 173 17.45 -6.00 -6.59
CA LEU A 173 16.84 -4.76 -6.10
C LEU A 173 17.75 -4.04 -5.12
N ALA A 174 17.73 -2.71 -5.13
CA ALA A 174 18.50 -1.92 -4.18
C ALA A 174 18.09 -2.27 -2.74
N ASP A 175 19.07 -2.56 -1.89
CA ASP A 175 18.92 -2.99 -0.50
C ASP A 175 18.74 -1.83 0.49
N THR A 176 18.88 -0.60 -0.01
CA THR A 176 18.82 0.63 0.76
C THR A 176 18.06 1.71 0.00
N ASN A 177 17.53 2.69 0.75
CA ASN A 177 16.89 3.89 0.23
C ASN A 177 17.55 5.11 0.87
N SER A 178 18.23 5.92 0.07
CA SER A 178 18.92 7.13 0.52
C SER A 178 17.99 8.34 0.72
N ASN A 179 16.74 8.29 0.26
CA ASN A 179 15.82 9.44 0.21
C ASN A 179 16.43 10.67 -0.51
N ASN A 180 17.24 10.43 -1.53
CA ASN A 180 17.96 11.46 -2.27
C ASN A 180 17.00 12.47 -2.94
N LEU A 181 17.13 13.78 -2.67
CA LEU A 181 16.34 14.80 -3.36
C LEU A 181 16.92 15.24 -4.71
N GLY A 182 18.11 14.76 -5.08
CA GLY A 182 18.81 15.11 -6.32
C GLY A 182 20.20 15.68 -6.05
N ASN A 183 21.02 15.71 -7.09
CA ASN A 183 22.43 16.10 -6.99
C ASN A 183 22.66 17.59 -7.28
N THR A 184 21.68 18.26 -7.89
CA THR A 184 21.75 19.68 -8.24
C THR A 184 20.68 20.50 -7.49
N PRO A 185 20.91 21.81 -7.26
CA PRO A 185 19.91 22.68 -6.65
C PRO A 185 18.55 22.68 -7.37
N ALA A 186 18.57 22.59 -8.71
CA ALA A 186 17.35 22.57 -9.51
C ALA A 186 16.55 21.27 -9.33
N GLU A 187 17.24 20.11 -9.25
CA GLU A 187 16.60 18.83 -8.95
C GLU A 187 16.02 18.81 -7.54
N ILE A 188 16.80 19.26 -6.54
CA ILE A 188 16.34 19.35 -5.15
C ILE A 188 15.08 20.20 -5.06
N GLN A 189 15.07 21.37 -5.70
CA GLN A 189 13.89 22.24 -5.72
C GLN A 189 12.69 21.57 -6.39
N ARG A 190 12.89 20.89 -7.53
CA ARG A 190 11.83 20.18 -8.24
C ARG A 190 11.24 19.06 -7.39
N ASN A 191 12.09 18.20 -6.83
CA ASN A 191 11.66 17.06 -6.03
C ASN A 191 11.00 17.50 -4.72
N GLN A 192 11.53 18.53 -4.06
CA GLN A 192 10.89 19.11 -2.88
C GLN A 192 9.50 19.67 -3.21
N LYS A 193 9.34 20.34 -4.36
CA LYS A 193 8.04 20.85 -4.80
C LYS A 193 7.05 19.71 -5.07
N LEU A 194 7.48 18.64 -5.75
CA LEU A 194 6.67 17.44 -5.97
C LEU A 194 6.17 16.85 -4.66
N VAL A 195 7.09 16.55 -3.74
CA VAL A 195 6.75 15.96 -2.43
C VAL A 195 5.86 16.88 -1.60
N ASN A 196 6.12 18.20 -1.61
CA ASN A 196 5.26 19.15 -0.90
C ASN A 196 3.83 19.17 -1.44
N ASN A 197 3.66 19.14 -2.76
CA ASN A 197 2.34 19.09 -3.38
C ASN A 197 1.64 17.76 -3.05
N ASN A 198 2.34 16.64 -3.19
CA ASN A 198 1.79 15.32 -2.87
C ASN A 198 1.43 15.20 -1.38
N ASN A 199 2.24 15.75 -0.47
CA ASN A 199 1.93 15.81 0.96
C ASN A 199 0.69 16.65 1.26
N GLN A 200 0.45 17.73 0.50
CA GLN A 200 -0.76 18.54 0.62
C GLN A 200 -1.99 17.75 0.19
N ASP A 201 -1.93 17.07 -0.96
CA ASP A 201 -2.98 16.18 -1.42
C ASP A 201 -3.26 15.08 -0.40
N TYR A 202 -2.21 14.42 0.09
CA TYR A 202 -2.28 13.34 1.07
C TYR A 202 -2.81 13.79 2.45
N ALA A 203 -2.60 15.05 2.82
CA ALA A 203 -3.19 15.59 4.04
C ALA A 203 -4.70 15.82 3.91
N GLY A 204 -5.21 16.01 2.69
CA GLY A 204 -6.61 16.29 2.40
C GLY A 204 -7.53 15.07 2.33
N ILE A 205 -6.99 13.86 2.16
CA ILE A 205 -7.77 12.63 2.07
C ILE A 205 -8.16 12.07 3.44
N ASP A 206 -9.32 11.42 3.54
CA ASP A 206 -9.73 10.72 4.76
C ASP A 206 -9.04 9.37 4.90
N LYS A 207 -7.94 9.40 5.65
CA LYS A 207 -7.08 8.25 5.97
C LYS A 207 -7.80 7.14 6.73
N SER A 208 -8.98 7.40 7.30
CA SER A 208 -9.79 6.39 7.98
C SER A 208 -10.69 5.57 7.05
N LYS A 209 -10.83 6.02 5.79
CA LYS A 209 -11.63 5.36 4.77
C LYS A 209 -10.82 4.42 3.86
N GLY A 210 -9.50 4.56 3.81
CA GLY A 210 -8.64 3.51 3.30
C GLY A 210 -8.54 2.35 4.30
N GLU A 211 -8.20 1.19 3.78
CA GLU A 211 -8.09 -0.04 4.55
C GLU A 211 -6.72 -0.07 5.23
N ASP A 212 -6.59 0.42 6.47
CA ASP A 212 -5.36 0.21 7.26
C ASP A 212 -5.55 0.52 8.76
N PHE A 213 -5.80 -0.48 9.63
CA PHE A 213 -5.64 -0.30 11.10
C PHE A 213 -5.18 -1.55 11.85
N LEU A 214 -4.18 -2.27 11.34
CA LEU A 214 -3.41 -3.21 12.16
C LEU A 214 -1.95 -2.75 12.21
N LEU A 215 -1.35 -2.65 13.41
CA LEU A 215 0.07 -2.37 13.52
C LEU A 215 0.88 -3.54 12.91
N VAL A 216 2.04 -3.29 12.34
CA VAL A 216 2.92 -4.30 11.70
C VAL A 216 3.07 -5.58 12.54
N ASN A 217 3.28 -5.43 13.85
CA ASN A 217 3.45 -6.53 14.79
C ASN A 217 2.14 -7.33 14.95
N GLN A 218 0.99 -6.68 14.84
CA GLN A 218 -0.33 -7.30 14.89
C GLN A 218 -0.65 -8.00 13.57
N GLN A 219 -0.22 -7.46 12.43
CA GLN A 219 -0.32 -8.12 11.12
C GLN A 219 0.51 -9.41 11.10
N MET A 220 1.77 -9.38 11.56
CA MET A 220 2.62 -10.58 11.67
C MET A 220 2.04 -11.65 12.60
N ASN A 221 1.48 -11.23 13.74
CA ASN A 221 0.86 -12.17 14.68
C ASN A 221 -0.45 -12.75 14.14
N TYR A 222 -1.24 -11.95 13.42
CA TYR A 222 -2.45 -12.42 12.75
C TYR A 222 -2.11 -13.49 11.70
N ALA A 223 -1.13 -13.21 10.81
CA ALA A 223 -0.69 -14.13 9.77
C ALA A 223 -0.16 -15.45 10.34
N ARG A 224 0.64 -15.37 11.41
CA ARG A 224 1.12 -16.55 12.14
C ARG A 224 -0.03 -17.36 12.74
N GLU A 225 -0.93 -16.73 13.48
CA GLU A 225 -2.06 -17.41 14.12
C GLU A 225 -3.01 -18.05 13.09
N MET A 226 -3.24 -17.38 11.95
CA MET A 226 -4.04 -17.91 10.84
C MET A 226 -3.39 -19.12 10.18
N THR A 227 -2.06 -19.09 10.03
CA THR A 227 -1.27 -20.22 9.52
C THR A 227 -1.30 -21.40 10.48
N GLU A 228 -1.15 -21.14 11.78
CA GLU A 228 -1.21 -22.14 12.86
C GLU A 228 -2.58 -22.82 12.98
N CYS A 229 -3.68 -22.18 12.56
CA CYS A 229 -5.01 -22.80 12.56
C CYS A 229 -5.10 -24.04 11.65
N GLY A 230 -4.21 -24.20 10.65
CA GLY A 230 -4.16 -25.38 9.78
C GLY A 230 -5.53 -25.84 9.25
N LYS A 231 -5.73 -27.17 9.15
CA LYS A 231 -6.99 -27.78 8.68
C LYS A 231 -8.15 -27.73 9.71
N ASN A 232 -7.98 -27.13 10.89
CA ASN A 232 -9.01 -27.12 11.95
C ASN A 232 -10.16 -26.11 11.72
N GLY A 233 -10.40 -25.80 10.44
CA GLY A 233 -11.74 -25.63 9.88
C GLY A 233 -12.55 -24.47 10.44
N TYR A 234 -12.46 -23.32 9.79
CA TYR A 234 -13.39 -22.18 9.88
C TYR A 234 -13.53 -21.50 11.27
N LYS A 235 -13.88 -22.23 12.33
CA LYS A 235 -14.11 -21.69 13.68
C LYS A 235 -12.84 -21.10 14.30
N CYS A 236 -11.69 -21.73 14.08
CA CYS A 236 -10.39 -21.22 14.51
C CYS A 236 -10.07 -19.87 13.84
N LYS A 237 -10.16 -19.84 12.50
CA LYS A 237 -9.97 -18.63 11.68
C LYS A 237 -10.94 -17.51 12.05
N ASN A 238 -12.22 -17.85 12.24
CA ASN A 238 -13.25 -16.90 12.63
C ASN A 238 -12.97 -16.27 14.01
N ASN A 239 -12.48 -17.05 14.98
CA ASN A 239 -12.10 -16.52 16.30
C ASN A 239 -10.91 -15.57 16.21
N ILE A 240 -9.91 -15.87 15.37
CA ILE A 240 -8.77 -14.98 15.13
C ILE A 240 -9.25 -13.71 14.43
N ARG A 241 -10.09 -13.80 13.40
CA ARG A 241 -10.71 -12.64 12.74
C ARG A 241 -11.45 -11.75 13.74
N ILE A 242 -12.25 -12.33 14.64
CA ILE A 242 -12.95 -11.59 15.70
C ILE A 242 -11.96 -10.93 16.67
N LYS A 243 -10.87 -11.62 17.05
CA LYS A 243 -9.82 -11.08 17.93
C LYS A 243 -9.15 -9.87 17.29
N TYR A 244 -8.75 -9.96 16.03
CA TYR A 244 -8.03 -8.88 15.36
C TYR A 244 -8.95 -7.75 14.90
N LYS A 245 -10.23 -8.02 14.62
CA LYS A 245 -11.28 -6.99 14.51
C LYS A 245 -11.41 -6.15 15.78
N LYS A 246 -11.40 -6.81 16.96
CA LYS A 246 -11.42 -6.09 18.25
C LYS A 246 -10.16 -5.26 18.49
N LEU A 247 -9.00 -5.75 18.04
CA LEU A 247 -7.73 -5.00 18.12
C LEU A 247 -7.75 -3.78 17.19
N TYR A 248 -8.18 -3.95 15.94
CA TYR A 248 -8.42 -2.87 14.99
C TYR A 248 -9.34 -1.79 15.58
N ASP A 249 -10.51 -2.20 16.07
CA ASP A 249 -11.50 -1.27 16.65
C ASP A 249 -10.96 -0.58 17.91
N LYS A 250 -10.22 -1.31 18.75
CA LYS A 250 -9.56 -0.76 19.94
C LYS A 250 -8.48 0.26 19.57
N ASN A 251 -7.57 -0.09 18.65
CA ASN A 251 -6.51 0.81 18.19
C ASN A 251 -7.10 2.11 17.62
N ARG A 252 -8.17 1.98 16.82
CA ARG A 252 -8.91 3.12 16.28
C ARG A 252 -9.50 3.98 17.40
N GLN A 253 -10.15 3.40 18.41
CA GLN A 253 -10.72 4.15 19.53
C GLN A 253 -9.66 4.77 20.44
N GLU A 254 -8.57 4.08 20.71
CA GLU A 254 -7.44 4.60 21.49
C GLU A 254 -6.77 5.78 20.79
N LYS A 255 -6.61 5.70 19.46
CA LYS A 255 -6.08 6.80 18.66
C LYS A 255 -7.04 7.99 18.63
N LEU A 256 -8.34 7.75 18.47
CA LEU A 256 -9.36 8.80 18.57
C LEU A 256 -9.40 9.43 19.96
N ALA A 257 -9.22 8.65 21.03
CA ALA A 257 -9.15 9.14 22.40
C ALA A 257 -7.88 9.95 22.66
N GLU A 258 -6.74 9.52 22.13
CA GLU A 258 -5.48 10.27 22.17
C GLU A 258 -5.63 11.60 21.44
N ILE A 259 -6.17 11.60 20.21
CA ILE A 259 -6.45 12.80 19.44
C ILE A 259 -7.40 13.72 20.20
N LYS A 260 -8.50 13.21 20.73
CA LYS A 260 -9.45 14.00 21.56
C LYS A 260 -8.76 14.58 22.80
N ARG A 261 -7.91 13.80 23.47
CA ARG A 261 -7.15 14.25 24.64
C ARG A 261 -6.17 15.36 24.27
N GLU A 262 -5.44 15.22 23.16
CA GLU A 262 -4.52 16.26 22.66
C GLU A 262 -5.26 17.51 22.18
N LEU A 263 -6.41 17.36 21.51
CA LEU A 263 -7.25 18.50 21.09
C LEU A 263 -7.88 19.22 22.29
N SER A 264 -8.16 18.50 23.39
CA SER A 264 -8.67 19.08 24.64
C SER A 264 -7.61 19.83 25.45
N LYS A 265 -6.31 19.68 25.13
CA LYS A 265 -5.26 20.47 25.76
C LYS A 265 -5.30 21.93 25.28
N PRO A 266 -4.94 22.89 26.15
CA PRO A 266 -4.73 24.27 25.74
C PRO A 266 -3.76 24.35 24.54
N PRO A 267 -3.98 25.25 23.57
CA PRO A 267 -3.20 25.29 22.32
C PRO A 267 -1.67 25.31 22.50
N PHE A 268 -1.19 25.91 23.59
CA PHE A 268 0.24 26.01 23.93
C PHE A 268 0.82 24.78 24.64
N LEU A 269 -0.02 23.83 25.09
CA LEU A 269 0.35 22.57 25.75
C LEU A 269 0.16 21.33 24.84
N ARG A 270 -0.31 21.53 23.61
CA ARG A 270 -0.35 20.47 22.60
C ARG A 270 1.10 20.09 22.25
N ASN A 271 1.55 18.91 22.68
CA ASN A 271 2.82 18.37 22.21
C ASN A 271 2.65 18.01 20.73
N LYS A 272 3.26 18.80 19.83
CA LYS A 272 3.31 18.68 18.36
C LYS A 272 2.57 17.48 17.75
N LEU A 273 1.25 17.54 17.74
CA LEU A 273 0.43 16.99 16.65
C LEU A 273 -0.08 18.22 15.91
N LYS A 274 0.64 18.61 14.85
CA LYS A 274 0.33 19.81 14.06
C LYS A 274 -0.97 19.59 13.28
N LEU A 275 -2.11 19.92 13.87
CA LEU A 275 -3.39 20.07 13.16
C LEU A 275 -3.51 21.52 12.69
N ASN A 276 -3.29 21.78 11.40
CA ASN A 276 -3.65 23.04 10.76
C ASN A 276 -5.14 22.99 10.37
N GLU A 277 -6.03 23.22 11.32
CA GLU A 277 -7.40 23.64 11.02
C GLU A 277 -7.48 25.16 11.05
N ASN A 278 -7.23 25.77 9.90
CA ASN A 278 -7.76 27.08 9.57
C ASN A 278 -8.23 27.00 8.12
N LEU A 279 -9.55 26.85 7.95
CA LEU A 279 -10.41 27.58 7.00
C LEU A 279 -11.66 26.76 6.67
N ASN A 280 -12.65 26.81 7.57
CA ASN A 280 -14.03 26.87 7.13
C ASN A 280 -14.86 27.68 8.12
N GLN A 281 -14.55 28.98 8.20
CA GLN A 281 -15.48 30.03 8.64
C GLN A 281 -14.86 31.43 8.42
N ARG A 282 -14.58 31.73 7.15
CA ARG A 282 -14.66 33.10 6.59
C ARG A 282 -15.21 32.91 5.20
N SER A 283 -16.53 33.01 5.04
CA SER A 283 -17.21 34.25 4.68
C SER A 283 -18.67 33.85 4.46
N ILE A 284 -19.72 34.54 4.86
CA ILE A 284 -20.08 35.96 4.82
C ILE A 284 -21.58 35.95 5.23
N TYR A 285 -22.07 36.98 5.94
CA TYR A 285 -23.48 37.38 6.06
C TYR A 285 -24.58 36.31 6.16
#